data_AF-A0A2M6P0T6-F1
#
_entry.id   AF-A0A2M6P0T6-F1
#
_cell.length_a   1.000
_cell.length_b   1.000
_cell.length_c   1.000
_cell.angle_alpha   90.00
_cell.angle_beta   90.00
_cell.angle_gamma   90.00
#
_symmetry.space_group_name_H-M   'P 1'
#
loop_
_entity.id
_entity.type
_entity.pdbx_description
1 polymer ?
#
loop_
_entity_poly.entity_id
_entity_poly.type
_entity_poly.pdbx_seq_one_letter_code
_entity_poly.pdbx_strand_id
1 'polypeptide(L)'
;TTAEAKAKEADVPVKKRTKRQDREEHLFQLLRDLRKDLASKQHVPAYIIFTDATLEDMVVRMPTNETEMRQVSGVGEKKFKKFGTIFLEAITSFIREEQKAGKVVKGGTHMVTYAMYKDGMTVSDIAAERKLKPETIYSHLAAMIEHGHEVDLRQFLTKDDEKKIRAAIAELGVVKSIKTLFETLEGRISYEKLKLMLAKQRCEQEHTGIIEV
;
A
#
# COMPACT_ATOMS: atom_id res chain seq x y z
N THR A 1 -29.77 11.38 -63.68
CA THR A 1 -30.21 10.54 -62.54
C THR A 1 -28.98 10.22 -61.71
N THR A 2 -29.14 10.40 -60.40
CA THR A 2 -28.29 9.98 -59.28
C THR A 2 -26.98 10.74 -59.00
N ALA A 3 -27.05 11.40 -57.84
CA ALA A 3 -26.07 12.25 -57.19
C ALA A 3 -25.00 11.46 -56.41
N GLU A 4 -23.94 12.20 -56.09
CA GLU A 4 -22.75 11.85 -55.32
C GLU A 4 -23.05 11.27 -53.93
N ALA A 5 -22.38 10.17 -53.60
CA ALA A 5 -22.35 9.61 -52.25
C ALA A 5 -21.18 10.21 -51.46
N LYS A 6 -21.46 11.23 -50.64
CA LYS A 6 -20.53 11.79 -49.66
C LYS A 6 -20.68 11.01 -48.35
N ALA A 7 -19.66 10.24 -47.99
CA ALA A 7 -19.58 9.54 -46.71
C ALA A 7 -19.54 10.56 -45.56
N LYS A 8 -20.50 10.49 -44.63
CA LYS A 8 -20.50 11.21 -43.36
C LYS A 8 -19.66 10.41 -42.37
N GLU A 9 -18.50 10.95 -41.99
CA GLU A 9 -17.85 10.58 -40.73
C GLU A 9 -18.80 10.95 -39.58
N ALA A 10 -19.18 9.96 -38.79
CA ALA A 10 -19.94 10.14 -37.57
C ALA A 10 -18.98 10.62 -36.47
N ASP A 11 -19.08 11.90 -36.14
CA ASP A 11 -18.48 12.52 -34.96
C ASP A 11 -19.12 11.91 -33.70
N VAL A 12 -18.46 10.89 -33.14
CA VAL A 12 -18.84 10.34 -31.83
C VAL A 12 -18.19 11.22 -30.76
N PRO A 13 -18.97 11.91 -29.90
CA PRO A 13 -18.42 12.81 -28.91
C PRO A 13 -17.58 12.04 -27.89
N VAL A 14 -16.27 12.29 -27.87
CA VAL A 14 -15.35 11.73 -26.88
C VAL A 14 -15.74 12.26 -25.50
N LYS A 15 -16.32 11.38 -24.67
CA LYS A 15 -16.74 11.70 -23.30
C LYS A 15 -15.52 12.14 -22.48
N LYS A 16 -15.55 13.35 -21.89
CA LYS A 16 -14.45 13.88 -21.07
C LYS A 16 -14.13 12.92 -19.92
N ARG A 17 -12.87 12.54 -19.80
CA ARG A 17 -12.35 11.70 -18.70
C ARG A 17 -12.42 12.45 -17.37
N THR A 18 -12.62 11.69 -16.30
CA THR A 18 -12.57 12.21 -14.93
C THR A 18 -11.12 12.33 -14.45
N LYS A 19 -10.85 13.21 -13.47
CA LYS A 19 -9.52 13.31 -12.83
C LYS A 19 -8.98 11.99 -12.30
N ARG A 20 -9.87 11.04 -11.94
CA ARG A 20 -9.46 9.69 -11.51
C ARG A 20 -8.97 8.87 -12.69
N GLN A 21 -9.72 8.85 -13.79
CA GLN A 21 -9.35 8.13 -15.01
C GLN A 21 -8.05 8.67 -15.61
N ASP A 22 -7.80 9.98 -15.54
CA ASP A 22 -6.55 10.57 -16.00
C ASP A 22 -5.34 10.06 -15.20
N ARG A 23 -5.50 9.86 -13.88
CA ARG A 23 -4.45 9.27 -13.03
C ARG A 23 -4.23 7.79 -13.30
N GLU A 24 -5.32 7.04 -13.44
CA GLU A 24 -5.25 5.61 -13.75
C GLU A 24 -4.54 5.39 -15.10
N GLU A 25 -4.85 6.20 -16.12
CA GLU A 25 -4.14 6.21 -17.40
C GLU A 25 -2.66 6.56 -17.23
N HIS A 26 -2.35 7.60 -16.45
CA HIS A 26 -0.97 8.02 -16.23
C HIS A 26 -0.14 6.89 -15.58
N LEU A 27 -0.67 6.24 -14.54
CA LEU A 27 0.00 5.10 -13.92
C LEU A 27 0.12 3.93 -14.91
N PHE A 28 -0.93 3.61 -15.66
CA PHE A 28 -0.89 2.54 -16.66
C PHE A 28 0.22 2.76 -17.69
N GLN A 29 0.34 4.00 -18.21
CA GLN A 29 1.38 4.35 -19.17
C GLN A 29 2.79 4.21 -18.57
N LEU A 30 2.98 4.67 -17.33
CA LEU A 30 4.25 4.50 -16.60
C LEU A 30 4.64 3.02 -16.48
N LEU A 31 3.70 2.16 -16.10
CA LEU A 31 3.96 0.71 -15.99
C LEU A 31 4.20 0.06 -17.36
N ARG A 32 3.53 0.53 -18.40
CA ARG A 32 3.70 0.06 -19.79
C ARG A 32 5.10 0.36 -20.31
N ASP A 33 5.60 1.56 -20.04
CA ASP A 33 6.96 1.98 -20.42
C ASP A 33 8.02 1.21 -19.64
N LEU A 34 7.86 1.08 -18.31
CA LEU A 34 8.73 0.25 -17.48
C LEU A 34 8.81 -1.20 -17.99
N ARG A 35 7.66 -1.77 -18.35
CA ARG A 35 7.59 -3.12 -18.92
C ARG A 35 8.36 -3.23 -20.23
N LYS A 36 8.21 -2.24 -21.13
CA LYS A 36 8.91 -2.21 -22.42
C LYS A 36 10.42 -2.17 -22.23
N ASP A 37 10.90 -1.39 -21.28
CA ASP A 37 12.32 -1.28 -20.96
C ASP A 37 12.88 -2.60 -20.42
N LEU A 38 12.18 -3.25 -19.49
CA LEU A 38 12.57 -4.54 -18.93
C LEU A 38 12.56 -5.65 -19.99
N ALA A 39 11.57 -5.65 -20.88
CA ALA A 39 11.45 -6.58 -21.99
C ALA A 39 12.61 -6.43 -22.97
N SER A 40 12.94 -5.17 -23.32
CA SER A 40 14.07 -4.84 -24.20
C SER A 40 15.40 -5.30 -23.60
N LYS A 41 15.63 -5.05 -22.29
CA LYS A 41 16.83 -5.50 -21.55
C LYS A 41 16.98 -7.02 -21.50
N GLN A 42 15.87 -7.77 -21.54
CA GLN A 42 15.88 -9.24 -21.52
C GLN A 42 15.72 -9.87 -22.91
N HIS A 43 15.59 -9.06 -23.96
CA HIS A 43 15.37 -9.52 -25.33
C HIS A 43 14.16 -10.45 -25.46
N VAL A 44 13.08 -10.13 -24.75
CA VAL A 44 11.80 -10.87 -24.79
C VAL A 44 10.65 -9.93 -25.17
N PRO A 45 9.54 -10.46 -25.72
CA PRO A 45 8.33 -9.67 -25.88
C PRO A 45 7.77 -9.13 -24.56
N ALA A 46 7.20 -7.92 -24.56
CA ALA A 46 6.75 -7.23 -23.34
C ALA A 46 5.72 -8.02 -22.51
N TYR A 47 4.81 -8.74 -23.16
CA TYR A 47 3.78 -9.52 -22.47
C TYR A 47 4.34 -10.68 -21.64
N ILE A 48 5.59 -11.13 -21.90
CA ILE A 48 6.27 -12.14 -21.09
C ILE A 48 6.57 -11.63 -19.69
N ILE A 49 6.88 -10.33 -19.56
CA ILE A 49 7.06 -9.66 -18.27
C ILE A 49 5.71 -9.66 -17.53
N PHE A 50 4.75 -8.89 -18.04
CA PHE A 50 3.35 -8.83 -17.57
C PHE A 50 2.41 -8.53 -18.75
N THR A 51 1.19 -9.07 -18.72
CA THR A 51 0.16 -8.75 -19.72
C THR A 51 -0.46 -7.37 -19.45
N ASP A 52 -1.17 -6.80 -20.41
CA ASP A 52 -1.89 -5.53 -20.19
C ASP A 52 -2.92 -5.68 -19.07
N ALA A 53 -3.66 -6.78 -19.02
CA ALA A 53 -4.60 -7.10 -17.94
C ALA A 53 -3.93 -7.13 -16.56
N THR A 54 -2.70 -7.63 -16.45
CA THR A 54 -1.94 -7.58 -15.19
C THR A 54 -1.55 -6.16 -14.82
N LEU A 55 -1.16 -5.32 -15.78
CA LEU A 55 -0.86 -3.90 -15.52
C LEU A 55 -2.12 -3.12 -15.12
N GLU A 56 -3.26 -3.39 -15.74
CA GLU A 56 -4.55 -2.81 -15.36
C GLU A 56 -4.93 -3.19 -13.93
N ASP A 57 -4.75 -4.45 -13.53
CA ASP A 57 -5.03 -4.89 -12.16
C ASP A 57 -4.07 -4.23 -11.15
N MET A 58 -2.79 -3.99 -11.52
CA MET A 58 -1.88 -3.18 -10.70
C MET A 58 -2.39 -1.75 -10.52
N VAL A 59 -2.89 -1.10 -11.58
CA VAL A 59 -3.44 0.26 -11.54
C VAL A 59 -4.68 0.32 -10.64
N VAL A 60 -5.54 -0.70 -10.71
CA VAL A 60 -6.77 -0.76 -9.89
C VAL A 60 -6.43 -1.02 -8.42
N ARG A 61 -5.52 -1.97 -8.13
CA ARG A 61 -5.19 -2.37 -6.76
C ARG A 61 -4.28 -1.36 -6.06
N MET A 62 -3.35 -0.77 -6.81
CA MET A 62 -2.24 0.07 -6.33
C MET A 62 -1.48 -0.56 -5.16
N PRO A 63 -0.87 -1.75 -5.37
CA PRO A 63 -0.16 -2.45 -4.32
C PRO A 63 1.01 -1.63 -3.77
N THR A 64 1.20 -1.67 -2.46
CA THR A 64 2.22 -0.92 -1.73
C THR A 64 3.25 -1.81 -1.04
N ASN A 65 2.98 -3.11 -0.95
CA ASN A 65 3.86 -4.14 -0.41
C ASN A 65 3.80 -5.43 -1.24
N GLU A 66 4.68 -6.38 -0.91
CA GLU A 66 4.79 -7.68 -1.57
C GLU A 66 3.49 -8.51 -1.48
N THR A 67 2.82 -8.50 -0.32
CA THR A 67 1.59 -9.26 -0.11
C THR A 67 0.47 -8.77 -1.04
N GLU A 68 0.24 -7.46 -1.10
CA GLU A 68 -0.70 -6.85 -2.03
C GLU A 68 -0.30 -7.10 -3.50
N MET A 69 1.00 -7.03 -3.81
CA MET A 69 1.50 -7.27 -5.16
C MET A 69 1.28 -8.71 -5.61
N ARG A 70 1.38 -9.69 -4.70
CA ARG A 70 1.06 -11.10 -4.98
C ARG A 70 -0.43 -11.36 -5.20
N GLN A 71 -1.31 -10.48 -4.76
CA GLN A 71 -2.75 -10.57 -5.03
C GLN A 71 -3.14 -10.04 -6.43
N VAL A 72 -2.20 -9.44 -7.15
CA VAL A 72 -2.41 -8.98 -8.53
C VAL A 72 -2.47 -10.20 -9.46
N SER A 73 -3.49 -10.25 -10.30
CA SER A 73 -3.69 -11.31 -11.29
C SER A 73 -2.51 -11.38 -12.26
N GLY A 74 -1.93 -12.57 -12.39
CA GLY A 74 -0.76 -12.82 -13.24
C GLY A 74 0.60 -12.52 -12.58
N VAL A 75 0.62 -12.13 -11.30
CA VAL A 75 1.85 -11.96 -10.50
C VAL A 75 2.09 -13.18 -9.61
N GLY A 76 2.56 -14.27 -10.22
CA GLY A 76 3.02 -15.45 -9.48
C GLY A 76 4.41 -15.25 -8.86
N GLU A 77 4.78 -16.12 -7.92
CA GLU A 77 6.05 -16.07 -7.15
C GLU A 77 7.30 -15.83 -8.01
N LYS A 78 7.46 -16.57 -9.12
CA LYS A 78 8.61 -16.41 -10.03
C LYS A 78 8.65 -15.02 -10.68
N LYS A 79 7.49 -14.50 -11.08
CA LYS A 79 7.39 -13.16 -11.69
C LYS A 79 7.59 -12.07 -10.66
N PHE A 80 7.08 -12.26 -9.44
CA PHE A 80 7.33 -11.33 -8.34
C PHE A 80 8.83 -11.20 -8.06
N LYS A 81 9.52 -12.32 -7.86
CA LYS A 81 10.97 -12.34 -7.61
C LYS A 81 11.78 -11.68 -8.72
N LYS A 82 11.36 -11.82 -9.97
CA LYS A 82 12.11 -11.32 -11.14
C LYS A 82 11.80 -9.86 -11.48
N PHE A 83 10.55 -9.43 -11.29
CA PHE A 83 10.05 -8.14 -11.77
C PHE A 83 9.17 -7.40 -10.77
N GLY A 84 8.47 -8.13 -9.90
CA GLY A 84 7.45 -7.56 -9.01
C GLY A 84 7.97 -6.44 -8.11
N THR A 85 9.17 -6.56 -7.56
CA THR A 85 9.79 -5.51 -6.74
C THR A 85 9.99 -4.20 -7.51
N ILE A 86 10.35 -4.27 -8.79
CA ILE A 86 10.58 -3.10 -9.66
C ILE A 86 9.26 -2.39 -9.96
N PHE A 87 8.21 -3.14 -10.28
CA PHE A 87 6.87 -2.58 -10.51
C PHE A 87 6.26 -2.03 -9.23
N LEU A 88 6.47 -2.72 -8.10
CA LEU A 88 6.03 -2.27 -6.79
C LEU A 88 6.65 -0.90 -6.45
N GLU A 89 7.95 -0.72 -6.67
CA GLU A 89 8.61 0.56 -6.42
C GLU A 89 8.10 1.68 -7.33
N ALA A 90 7.80 1.38 -8.59
CA ALA A 90 7.21 2.35 -9.51
C ALA A 90 5.82 2.82 -9.04
N ILE A 91 4.99 1.90 -8.55
CA ILE A 91 3.64 2.20 -8.03
C ILE A 91 3.74 3.00 -6.73
N THR A 92 4.59 2.59 -5.79
CA THR A 92 4.76 3.30 -4.50
C THR A 92 5.32 4.70 -4.71
N SER A 93 6.24 4.88 -5.66
CA SER A 93 6.78 6.19 -6.05
C SER A 93 5.69 7.08 -6.64
N PHE A 94 4.89 6.57 -7.57
CA PHE A 94 3.75 7.30 -8.14
C PHE A 94 2.77 7.77 -7.07
N ILE A 95 2.39 6.87 -6.14
CA ILE A 95 1.48 7.19 -5.04
C ILE A 95 2.04 8.32 -4.17
N ARG A 96 3.34 8.28 -3.84
CA ARG A 96 4.01 9.32 -3.04
C ARG A 96 4.02 10.66 -3.77
N GLU A 97 4.31 10.68 -5.07
CA GLU A 97 4.34 11.90 -5.87
C GLU A 97 2.96 12.54 -6.00
N GLU A 98 1.93 11.75 -6.29
CA GLU A 98 0.56 12.26 -6.36
C GLU A 98 0.11 12.83 -5.00
N GLN A 99 0.45 12.15 -3.89
CA GLN A 99 0.15 12.63 -2.54
C GLN A 99 0.90 13.93 -2.20
N LYS A 100 2.18 14.05 -2.59
CA LYS A 100 2.97 15.28 -2.45
C LYS A 100 2.41 16.43 -3.28
N ALA A 101 1.82 16.13 -4.45
CA ALA A 101 1.09 17.09 -5.27
C ALA A 101 -0.30 17.46 -4.70
N GLY A 102 -0.62 17.04 -3.48
CA GLY A 102 -1.88 17.35 -2.80
C GLY A 102 -3.08 16.53 -3.29
N LYS A 103 -2.86 15.49 -4.10
CA LYS A 103 -3.94 14.65 -4.62
C LYS A 103 -4.24 13.53 -3.64
N VAL A 104 -5.52 13.24 -3.44
CA VAL A 104 -5.95 12.11 -2.60
C VAL A 104 -5.85 10.83 -3.42
N VAL A 105 -4.91 9.97 -3.04
CA VAL A 105 -4.69 8.65 -3.64
C VAL A 105 -4.81 7.59 -2.54
N LYS A 106 -5.44 6.45 -2.86
CA LYS A 106 -5.59 5.33 -1.92
C LYS A 106 -4.20 4.89 -1.44
N GLY A 107 -4.05 4.72 -0.12
CA GLY A 107 -2.77 4.39 0.52
C GLY A 107 -1.75 5.54 0.59
N GLY A 108 -1.94 6.64 -0.16
CA GLY A 108 -0.95 7.71 -0.27
C GLY A 108 -0.61 8.39 1.05
N THR A 109 -1.62 8.69 1.87
CA THR A 109 -1.37 9.30 3.19
C THR A 109 -0.57 8.40 4.13
N HIS A 110 -0.78 7.07 4.10
CA HIS A 110 -0.01 6.15 4.94
C HIS A 110 1.43 6.04 4.43
N MET A 111 1.60 5.92 3.11
CA MET A 111 2.92 5.81 2.46
C MET A 111 3.82 7.02 2.69
N VAL A 112 3.27 8.23 2.73
CA VAL A 112 4.05 9.44 3.06
C VAL A 112 4.53 9.40 4.52
N THR A 113 3.71 8.88 5.45
CA THR A 113 4.11 8.74 6.86
C THR A 113 5.25 7.75 6.95
N TYR A 114 5.07 6.62 6.26
CA TYR A 114 6.02 5.53 6.28
C TYR A 114 7.37 5.92 5.69
N ALA A 115 7.37 6.70 4.60
CA ALA A 115 8.61 7.21 4.01
C ALA A 115 9.38 8.08 5.01
N MET A 116 8.72 9.07 5.61
CA MET A 116 9.36 9.94 6.62
C MET A 116 9.85 9.14 7.85
N TYR A 117 9.11 8.11 8.25
CA TYR A 117 9.54 7.18 9.30
C TYR A 117 10.80 6.39 8.90
N LYS A 118 10.86 5.88 7.67
CA LYS A 118 12.03 5.16 7.14
C LYS A 118 13.25 6.07 6.98
N ASP A 119 13.04 7.36 6.77
CA ASP A 119 14.08 8.40 6.79
C ASP A 119 14.55 8.75 8.22
N GLY A 120 14.01 8.08 9.25
CA GLY A 120 14.43 8.22 10.64
C GLY A 120 13.74 9.34 11.41
N MET A 121 12.73 9.99 10.85
CA MET A 121 11.98 11.04 11.55
C MET A 121 11.15 10.46 12.70
N THR A 122 11.05 11.21 13.80
CA THR A 122 10.19 10.82 14.93
C THR A 122 8.72 11.08 14.61
N VAL A 123 7.81 10.41 15.33
CA VAL A 123 6.36 10.65 15.18
C VAL A 123 5.98 12.13 15.39
N SER A 124 6.65 12.82 16.31
CA SER A 124 6.43 14.24 16.57
C SER A 124 6.84 15.10 15.37
N ASP A 125 8.02 14.83 14.79
CA ASP A 125 8.52 15.58 13.64
C ASP A 125 7.65 15.35 12.40
N ILE A 126 7.23 14.10 12.17
CA ILE A 126 6.31 13.75 11.08
C ILE A 126 4.97 14.46 11.26
N ALA A 127 4.44 14.48 12.48
CA ALA A 127 3.18 15.16 12.78
C ALA A 127 3.27 16.67 12.48
N ALA A 128 4.34 17.33 12.91
CA ALA A 128 4.59 18.74 12.65
C ALA A 128 4.74 19.04 11.15
N GLU A 129 5.62 18.30 10.45
CA GLU A 129 5.89 18.46 9.02
C GLU A 129 4.61 18.27 8.18
N ARG A 130 3.81 17.27 8.53
CA ARG A 130 2.57 16.94 7.82
C ARG A 130 1.36 17.73 8.27
N LYS A 131 1.48 18.56 9.31
CA LYS A 131 0.37 19.28 9.95
C LYS A 131 -0.77 18.32 10.37
N LEU A 132 -0.39 17.18 10.92
CA LEU A 132 -1.29 16.15 11.46
C LEU A 132 -1.07 16.01 12.96
N LYS A 133 -2.01 15.35 13.64
CA LYS A 133 -1.82 15.01 15.05
C LYS A 133 -0.96 13.74 15.19
N PRO A 134 -0.15 13.61 16.26
CA PRO A 134 0.63 12.39 16.52
C PRO A 134 -0.20 11.11 16.50
N GLU A 135 -1.43 11.13 17.00
CA GLU A 135 -2.34 9.97 17.03
C GLU A 135 -2.70 9.48 15.61
N THR A 136 -2.76 10.40 14.64
CA THR A 136 -2.96 10.08 13.24
C THR A 136 -1.73 9.38 12.67
N ILE A 137 -0.53 9.83 13.03
CA ILE A 137 0.72 9.20 12.60
C ILE A 137 0.83 7.77 13.13
N TYR A 138 0.51 7.54 14.42
CA TYR A 138 0.43 6.19 14.97
C TYR A 138 -0.59 5.31 14.25
N SER A 139 -1.74 5.86 13.90
CA SER A 139 -2.77 5.13 13.15
C SER A 139 -2.30 4.77 11.73
N HIS A 140 -1.58 5.67 11.07
CA HIS A 140 -0.95 5.39 9.79
C HIS A 140 0.11 4.29 9.91
N LEU A 141 1.01 4.37 10.89
CA LEU A 141 2.04 3.34 11.12
C LEU A 141 1.42 1.97 11.46
N ALA A 142 0.33 1.94 12.24
CA ALA A 142 -0.42 0.72 12.51
C ALA A 142 -0.98 0.09 11.21
N ALA A 143 -1.59 0.91 10.34
CA ALA A 143 -2.08 0.44 9.05
C ALA A 143 -0.94 -0.07 8.15
N MET A 144 0.23 0.58 8.20
CA MET A 144 1.41 0.09 7.48
C MET A 144 1.86 -1.30 7.97
N ILE A 145 1.86 -1.53 9.29
CA ILE A 145 2.17 -2.84 9.87
C ILE A 145 1.17 -3.91 9.42
N GLU A 146 -0.13 -3.60 9.44
CA GLU A 146 -1.18 -4.53 8.96
C GLU A 146 -1.01 -4.89 7.50
N HIS A 147 -0.52 -3.93 6.70
CA HIS A 147 -0.17 -4.15 5.30
C HIS A 147 1.22 -4.82 5.14
N GLY A 148 1.81 -5.36 6.21
CA GLY A 148 3.07 -6.10 6.15
C GLY A 148 4.33 -5.23 5.99
N HIS A 149 4.23 -3.91 6.14
CA HIS A 149 5.40 -3.05 6.17
C HIS A 149 6.11 -3.13 7.52
N GLU A 150 7.44 -3.18 7.46
CA GLU A 150 8.25 -3.26 8.66
C GLU A 150 8.29 -1.91 9.41
N VAL A 151 7.81 -1.92 10.65
CA VAL A 151 7.95 -0.82 11.62
C VAL A 151 8.61 -1.37 12.88
N ASP A 152 9.74 -0.79 13.26
CA ASP A 152 10.48 -1.19 14.45
C ASP A 152 9.75 -0.75 15.72
N LEU A 153 9.02 -1.68 16.33
CA LEU A 153 8.27 -1.43 17.56
C LEU A 153 9.16 -1.04 18.75
N ARG A 154 10.46 -1.35 18.73
CA ARG A 154 11.40 -1.00 19.80
C ARG A 154 11.59 0.52 19.93
N GLN A 155 11.24 1.28 18.90
CA GLN A 155 11.22 2.75 18.96
C GLN A 155 10.05 3.30 19.77
N PHE A 156 9.02 2.48 20.04
CA PHE A 156 7.78 2.89 20.69
C PHE A 156 7.52 2.16 22.01
N LEU A 157 8.02 0.94 22.13
CA LEU A 157 7.77 0.00 23.20
C LEU A 157 9.08 -0.53 23.78
N THR A 158 9.16 -0.58 25.11
CA THR A 158 10.24 -1.32 25.77
C THR A 158 9.98 -2.82 25.68
N LYS A 159 11.02 -3.65 25.92
CA LYS A 159 10.86 -5.11 26.01
C LYS A 159 9.88 -5.51 27.11
N ASP A 160 9.82 -4.75 28.20
CA ASP A 160 8.91 -4.99 29.31
C ASP A 160 7.46 -4.65 28.94
N ASP A 161 7.24 -3.53 28.24
CA ASP A 161 5.92 -3.17 27.70
C ASP A 161 5.41 -4.26 26.75
N GLU A 162 6.25 -4.72 25.82
CA GLU A 162 5.88 -5.78 24.88
C GLU A 162 5.49 -7.08 25.61
N LYS A 163 6.27 -7.47 26.63
CA LYS A 163 5.99 -8.65 27.45
C LYS A 163 4.64 -8.53 28.16
N LYS A 164 4.35 -7.38 28.79
CA LYS A 164 3.08 -7.11 29.49
C LYS A 164 1.90 -7.15 28.53
N ILE A 165 2.03 -6.52 27.36
CA ILE A 165 0.97 -6.51 26.33
C ILE A 165 0.67 -7.93 25.87
N ARG A 166 1.70 -8.73 25.54
CA ARG A 166 1.51 -10.12 25.11
C ARG A 166 0.87 -10.99 26.19
N ALA A 167 1.25 -10.80 27.45
CA ALA A 167 0.63 -11.52 28.57
C ALA A 167 -0.86 -11.16 28.72
N ALA A 168 -1.20 -9.87 28.67
CA ALA A 168 -2.60 -9.42 28.74
C ALA A 168 -3.45 -9.92 27.56
N ILE A 169 -2.87 -9.98 26.36
CA ILE A 169 -3.53 -10.56 25.17
C ILE A 169 -3.79 -12.06 25.38
N ALA A 170 -2.82 -12.80 25.91
CA ALA A 170 -2.97 -14.24 26.16
C ALA A 170 -4.04 -14.54 27.22
N GLU A 171 -4.14 -13.70 28.26
CA GLU A 171 -5.17 -13.81 29.31
C GLU A 171 -6.58 -13.52 28.77
N LEU A 172 -6.71 -12.48 27.93
CA LEU A 172 -8.00 -12.11 27.34
C LEU A 172 -8.44 -13.07 26.22
N GLY A 173 -7.51 -13.76 25.58
CA GLY A 173 -7.72 -14.58 24.39
C GLY A 173 -8.11 -13.75 23.17
N VAL A 174 -9.37 -13.32 23.09
CA VAL A 174 -9.89 -12.47 22.02
C VAL A 174 -10.01 -11.02 22.52
N VAL A 175 -9.10 -10.17 22.06
CA VAL A 175 -9.15 -8.73 22.36
C VAL A 175 -10.26 -8.07 21.56
N LYS A 176 -11.40 -7.80 22.22
CA LYS A 176 -12.57 -7.15 21.59
C LYS A 176 -12.35 -5.67 21.29
N SER A 177 -11.53 -4.98 22.07
CA SER A 177 -11.24 -3.56 21.89
C SER A 177 -9.90 -3.15 22.51
N ILE A 178 -9.30 -2.08 22.00
CA ILE A 178 -8.08 -1.49 22.59
C ILE A 178 -8.35 -1.02 24.03
N LYS A 179 -9.58 -0.56 24.31
CA LYS A 179 -9.98 -0.10 25.66
C LYS A 179 -9.85 -1.22 26.69
N THR A 180 -10.31 -2.43 26.37
CA THR A 180 -10.20 -3.58 27.27
C THR A 180 -8.73 -3.86 27.63
N LEU A 181 -7.85 -3.84 26.63
CA LEU A 181 -6.42 -4.05 26.85
C LEU A 181 -5.78 -2.91 27.68
N PHE A 182 -6.20 -1.67 27.44
CA PHE A 182 -5.75 -0.51 28.21
C PHE A 182 -6.14 -0.61 29.69
N GLU A 183 -7.39 -1.04 29.97
CA GLU A 183 -7.89 -1.25 31.33
C GLU A 183 -7.17 -2.41 32.04
N THR A 184 -6.95 -3.54 31.37
CA THR A 184 -6.15 -4.66 31.89
C THR A 184 -4.72 -4.25 32.25
N LEU A 185 -4.14 -3.32 31.50
CA LEU A 185 -2.79 -2.79 31.73
C LEU A 185 -2.77 -1.57 32.67
N GLU A 186 -3.88 -1.30 33.37
CA GLU A 186 -4.06 -0.20 34.32
C GLU A 186 -3.70 1.19 33.73
N GLY A 187 -3.86 1.35 32.42
CA GLY A 187 -3.54 2.60 31.72
C GLY A 187 -2.05 2.95 31.64
N ARG A 188 -1.14 2.04 32.03
CA ARG A 188 0.32 2.29 32.02
C ARG A 188 0.92 2.37 30.61
N ILE A 189 0.22 1.83 29.61
CA ILE A 189 0.64 1.81 28.21
C ILE A 189 -0.41 2.52 27.38
N SER A 190 0.00 3.52 26.60
CA SER A 190 -0.92 4.38 25.85
C SER A 190 -1.62 3.65 24.69
N TYR A 191 -2.80 4.14 24.29
CA TYR A 191 -3.60 3.57 23.20
C TYR A 191 -2.83 3.46 21.88
N GLU A 192 -1.96 4.42 21.59
CA GLU A 192 -1.14 4.47 20.38
C GLU A 192 -0.18 3.27 20.32
N LYS A 193 0.50 3.00 21.43
CA LYS A 193 1.45 1.88 21.55
C LYS A 193 0.72 0.54 21.48
N LEU A 194 -0.43 0.41 22.16
CA LEU A 194 -1.28 -0.77 22.08
C LEU A 194 -1.76 -1.04 20.66
N LYS A 195 -2.13 0.03 19.92
CA LYS A 195 -2.56 -0.06 18.52
C LYS A 195 -1.47 -0.65 17.62
N LEU A 196 -0.22 -0.20 17.78
CA LEU A 196 0.92 -0.75 17.02
C LEU A 196 1.15 -2.24 17.32
N MET A 197 1.05 -2.65 18.59
CA MET A 197 1.23 -4.08 18.93
C MET A 197 0.10 -4.95 18.36
N LEU A 198 -1.15 -4.50 18.46
CA LEU A 198 -2.29 -5.23 17.93
C LEU A 198 -2.22 -5.34 16.40
N ALA A 199 -1.74 -4.29 15.71
CA ALA A 199 -1.47 -4.34 14.28
C ALA A 199 -0.41 -5.42 13.93
N LYS A 200 0.68 -5.47 14.70
CA LYS A 200 1.72 -6.51 14.53
C LYS A 200 1.17 -7.91 14.72
N GLN A 201 0.35 -8.13 15.75
CA GLN A 201 -0.25 -9.43 16.00
C GLN A 201 -1.19 -9.86 14.87
N ARG A 202 -2.02 -8.95 14.34
CA ARG A 202 -2.88 -9.24 13.18
C ARG A 202 -2.06 -9.66 11.96
N CYS A 203 -1.01 -8.89 11.65
CA CYS A 203 -0.08 -9.22 10.56
C CYS A 203 0.58 -10.60 10.76
N GLU A 204 1.03 -10.93 11.98
CA GLU A 204 1.62 -12.24 12.32
C GLU A 204 0.61 -13.39 12.15
N GLN A 205 -0.66 -13.19 12.54
CA GLN A 205 -1.73 -14.18 12.41
C GLN A 205 -2.11 -14.46 10.95
N GLU A 206 -2.18 -13.43 10.11
CA GLU A 206 -2.43 -13.56 8.67
C GLU A 206 -1.32 -14.33 7.94
N HIS A 207 -0.06 -14.16 8.36
CA HIS A 207 1.07 -14.91 7.80
C HIS A 207 1.13 -16.37 8.28
N THR A 208 0.61 -16.66 9.48
CA THR A 208 0.58 -18.03 10.03
C THR A 208 -0.61 -18.84 9.47
N GLY A 209 -1.68 -18.17 9.03
CA GLY A 209 -2.90 -18.78 8.46
C GLY A 209 -2.78 -19.33 7.03
N ILE A 210 -1.59 -19.50 6.47
CA ILE A 210 -1.36 -20.13 5.15
C ILE A 210 -0.91 -21.61 5.26
N ILE A 211 -0.86 -22.19 6.46
CA ILE A 211 -0.59 -23.62 6.63
C ILE A 211 -1.83 -24.32 7.22
N GLU A 212 -2.84 -24.55 6.39
CA GLU A 212 -3.66 -25.75 6.48
C GLU A 212 -3.86 -26.31 5.05
N VAL A 213 -3.04 -27.31 4.72
CA VAL A 213 -3.37 -28.38 3.77
C VAL A 213 -2.92 -29.69 4.40
#